data_AF-A0A7C6IA66-F1
#
_entry.id   AF-A0A7C6IA66-F1
#
_cell.length_a   1.000
_cell.length_b   1.000
_cell.length_c   1.000
_cell.angle_alpha   90.00
_cell.angle_beta   90.00
_cell.angle_gamma   90.00
#
_symmetry.space_group_name_H-M   'P 1'
#
loop_
_entity.id
_entity.type
_entity.pdbx_description
1 polymer ?
#
loop_
_entity_poly.entity_id
_entity_poly.type
_entity_poly.pdbx_seq_one_letter_code
_entity_poly.pdbx_strand_id
1 'polypeptide(L)'
;MMELRKTKIVCSMGPTTEDIDVVCELLRSGMNVARFNFSHGDQVYHLAGINRVREASRITGIPCALLLDTKGPEIRTGIVPDDGVITVKVGERFLFTVDDGPVVPAQGTEPGRIPLSWKKLPAEIRPDCRILVADGLLDFLVLETDGSSVITAVAQNNGKIGSRKNVNVIGIHPEVPVLSEQDKLDIEFAIEHTMDYIAASFISSAADVVSLLRFIEPFESSIRVIAKIENEEGLNTINEIIAVSAGIMVARGDLGVQLETERIPLAQKQIIAACNAAGKPVITATQMLDSMISNPRPTRAELTDVANAIFDGTDAVMLSGETANGAYPVEAVRTLTKIACIVESSEEYREKMRRYHNGNCGHGTIAETVAYSAYKTATEIHAVAIVTPTLSGNTARLLSTFRPEQPIIAATPNETVRRQLLLNWGVFPQLVEMAEDSEEMIQNSLRSALDSGSLCQSDKVVLVAGLPIISPVMANTIRVLFVGSVIARGVNAGGGSDKNGFRATGRIVRAETPEEALAAFRKRGGEILVTRNLDMAFVPLLRLVNGLVIEQPTELSSEILSLINPELVWVSQVPGAMKVLEPGLTVTLDGKEKIVYEGTV
;
A
#
# COMPACT_ATOMS: atom_id res chain seq x y z
N MET A 1 3.35 21.74 -8.65
CA MET A 1 2.81 20.37 -8.44
C MET A 1 2.02 20.38 -7.14
N MET A 2 0.81 19.83 -7.14
CA MET A 2 0.10 19.55 -5.89
C MET A 2 0.99 18.60 -5.07
N GLU A 3 1.33 18.93 -3.82
CA GLU A 3 2.21 18.09 -3.01
C GLU A 3 1.57 16.71 -2.82
N LEU A 4 2.20 15.67 -3.38
CA LEU A 4 1.72 14.30 -3.30
C LEU A 4 2.01 13.74 -1.90
N ARG A 5 0.95 13.40 -1.16
CA ARG A 5 1.06 12.73 0.14
C ARG A 5 1.65 11.33 0.01
N LYS A 6 2.63 11.01 0.88
CA LYS A 6 3.34 9.72 0.85
C LYS A 6 2.84 8.71 1.88
N THR A 7 2.63 9.12 3.13
CA THR A 7 2.01 8.30 4.17
C THR A 7 0.56 8.03 3.79
N LYS A 8 0.15 6.77 3.79
CA LYS A 8 -1.15 6.27 3.34
C LYS A 8 -2.22 6.42 4.42
N ILE A 9 -3.49 6.42 4.01
CA ILE A 9 -4.65 6.53 4.91
C ILE A 9 -5.51 5.30 4.74
N VAL A 10 -5.75 4.61 5.86
CA VAL A 10 -6.70 3.50 5.99
C VAL A 10 -7.96 4.05 6.65
N CYS A 11 -9.12 3.86 6.03
CA CYS A 11 -10.40 4.29 6.58
C CYS A 11 -11.28 3.09 6.88
N SER A 12 -11.84 3.03 8.08
CA SER A 12 -12.81 2.00 8.43
C SER A 12 -14.18 2.31 7.82
N MET A 13 -14.77 1.29 7.20
CA MET A 13 -16.11 1.32 6.65
C MET A 13 -17.14 0.99 7.74
N GLY A 14 -18.26 1.69 7.71
CA GLY A 14 -19.37 1.54 8.65
C GLY A 14 -20.61 2.35 8.26
N PRO A 15 -21.55 2.58 9.18
CA PRO A 15 -22.82 3.26 8.91
C PRO A 15 -22.71 4.60 8.16
N THR A 16 -21.73 5.44 8.50
CA THR A 16 -21.56 6.74 7.83
C THR A 16 -21.11 6.60 6.37
N THR A 17 -20.49 5.46 6.02
CA THR A 17 -20.01 5.15 4.67
C THR A 17 -20.99 4.28 3.86
N GLU A 18 -22.24 4.17 4.30
CA GLU A 18 -23.31 3.51 3.53
C GLU A 18 -23.80 4.35 2.34
N ASP A 19 -23.50 5.64 2.37
CA ASP A 19 -23.68 6.55 1.25
C ASP A 19 -22.46 6.51 0.31
N ILE A 20 -22.71 6.23 -0.98
CA ILE A 20 -21.66 6.16 -2.00
C ILE A 20 -20.98 7.51 -2.25
N ASP A 21 -21.72 8.63 -2.08
CA ASP A 21 -21.16 9.96 -2.28
C ASP A 21 -20.10 10.27 -1.20
N VAL A 22 -20.35 9.82 0.02
CA VAL A 22 -19.37 9.89 1.11
C VAL A 22 -18.12 9.08 0.75
N VAL A 23 -18.28 7.84 0.24
CA VAL A 23 -17.12 7.01 -0.17
C VAL A 23 -16.32 7.68 -1.30
N CYS A 24 -17.01 8.28 -2.29
CA CYS A 24 -16.34 9.06 -3.35
C CYS A 24 -15.54 10.24 -2.78
N GLU A 25 -16.10 10.97 -1.81
CA GLU A 25 -15.42 12.07 -1.15
C GLU A 25 -14.25 11.60 -0.26
N LEU A 26 -14.33 10.43 0.36
CA LEU A 26 -13.21 9.83 1.09
C LEU A 26 -12.05 9.51 0.14
N LEU A 27 -12.32 8.93 -1.03
CA LEU A 27 -11.30 8.68 -2.06
C LEU A 27 -10.64 9.98 -2.53
N ARG A 28 -11.43 10.98 -2.91
CA ARG A 28 -10.92 12.30 -3.32
C ARG A 28 -10.13 13.02 -2.23
N SER A 29 -10.48 12.78 -0.97
CA SER A 29 -9.81 13.38 0.19
C SER A 29 -8.51 12.67 0.60
N GLY A 30 -8.28 11.45 0.09
CA GLY A 30 -7.02 10.72 0.26
C GLY A 30 -7.13 9.31 0.84
N MET A 31 -8.31 8.69 0.91
CA MET A 31 -8.40 7.28 1.32
C MET A 31 -7.62 6.38 0.34
N ASN A 32 -6.75 5.51 0.87
CA ASN A 32 -5.98 4.54 0.07
C ASN A 32 -6.47 3.10 0.28
N VAL A 33 -6.91 2.78 1.49
CA VAL A 33 -7.35 1.44 1.90
C VAL A 33 -8.66 1.56 2.66
N ALA A 34 -9.65 0.76 2.28
CA ALA A 34 -10.92 0.59 3.00
C ALA A 34 -10.81 -0.62 3.94
N ARG A 35 -10.93 -0.38 5.24
CA ARG A 35 -10.93 -1.41 6.29
C ARG A 35 -12.35 -1.87 6.60
N PHE A 36 -12.56 -3.17 6.62
CA PHE A 36 -13.80 -3.82 7.02
C PHE A 36 -13.55 -4.55 8.33
N ASN A 37 -14.21 -4.11 9.41
CA ASN A 37 -14.04 -4.67 10.74
C ASN A 37 -15.03 -5.82 10.97
N PHE A 38 -14.57 -7.06 10.91
CA PHE A 38 -15.42 -8.26 11.02
C PHE A 38 -15.79 -8.62 12.47
N SER A 39 -15.34 -7.83 13.45
CA SER A 39 -15.90 -7.88 14.81
C SER A 39 -17.38 -7.47 14.85
N HIS A 40 -17.86 -6.78 13.81
CA HIS A 40 -19.25 -6.31 13.66
C HIS A 40 -19.76 -6.55 12.24
N GLY A 41 -21.08 -6.65 12.09
CA GLY A 41 -21.72 -6.91 10.79
C GLY A 41 -21.55 -8.36 10.34
N ASP A 42 -22.44 -8.80 9.46
CA ASP A 42 -22.34 -10.09 8.80
C ASP A 42 -21.69 -9.95 7.42
N GLN A 43 -21.43 -11.07 6.76
CA GLN A 43 -20.81 -11.08 5.43
C GLN A 43 -21.67 -10.37 4.37
N VAL A 44 -23.00 -10.35 4.53
CA VAL A 44 -23.92 -9.63 3.64
C VAL A 44 -23.70 -8.12 3.74
N TYR A 45 -23.58 -7.61 4.97
CA TYR A 45 -23.24 -6.22 5.24
C TYR A 45 -21.90 -5.83 4.62
N HIS A 46 -20.86 -6.65 4.85
CA HIS A 46 -19.51 -6.39 4.32
C HIS A 46 -19.48 -6.45 2.79
N LEU A 47 -20.21 -7.37 2.15
CA LEU A 47 -20.31 -7.46 0.70
C LEU A 47 -20.92 -6.18 0.09
N ALA A 48 -21.97 -5.64 0.70
CA ALA A 48 -22.55 -4.36 0.25
C ALA A 48 -21.53 -3.22 0.34
N GLY A 49 -20.74 -3.18 1.43
CA GLY A 49 -19.64 -2.22 1.59
C GLY A 49 -18.52 -2.38 0.55
N ILE A 50 -18.08 -3.61 0.28
CA ILE A 50 -17.06 -3.92 -0.74
C ILE A 50 -17.51 -3.43 -2.12
N ASN A 51 -18.75 -3.73 -2.50
CA ASN A 51 -19.32 -3.31 -3.78
C ASN A 51 -19.40 -1.79 -3.90
N ARG A 52 -19.76 -1.10 -2.82
CA ARG A 52 -19.79 0.37 -2.78
C ARG A 52 -18.41 0.99 -2.98
N VAL A 53 -17.37 0.46 -2.32
CA VAL A 53 -15.98 0.94 -2.49
C VAL A 53 -15.49 0.74 -3.92
N ARG A 54 -15.79 -0.42 -4.53
CA ARG A 54 -15.45 -0.70 -5.93
C ARG A 54 -16.14 0.24 -6.89
N GLU A 55 -17.42 0.50 -6.68
CA GLU A 55 -18.18 1.42 -7.52
C GLU A 55 -17.69 2.87 -7.35
N ALA A 56 -17.42 3.32 -6.12
CA ALA A 56 -16.84 4.64 -5.87
C ALA A 56 -15.45 4.80 -6.54
N SER A 57 -14.62 3.76 -6.50
CA SER A 57 -13.34 3.70 -7.21
C SER A 57 -13.54 3.83 -8.74
N ARG A 58 -14.54 3.16 -9.30
CA ARG A 58 -14.89 3.27 -10.73
C ARG A 58 -15.40 4.68 -11.10
N ILE A 59 -16.24 5.29 -10.27
CA ILE A 59 -16.80 6.64 -10.49
C ILE A 59 -15.71 7.70 -10.42
N THR A 60 -14.81 7.60 -9.44
CA THR A 60 -13.77 8.62 -9.21
C THR A 60 -12.51 8.40 -10.04
N GLY A 61 -12.27 7.18 -10.54
CA GLY A 61 -11.01 6.77 -11.15
C GLY A 61 -9.86 6.60 -10.14
N ILE A 62 -10.13 6.68 -8.83
CA ILE A 62 -9.12 6.58 -7.77
C ILE A 62 -9.14 5.17 -7.21
N PRO A 63 -8.03 4.40 -7.33
CA PRO A 63 -7.99 3.04 -6.84
C PRO A 63 -7.98 2.98 -5.31
N CYS A 64 -8.58 1.94 -4.75
CA CYS A 64 -8.63 1.69 -3.31
C CYS A 64 -8.38 0.22 -3.02
N ALA A 65 -7.53 -0.08 -2.04
CA ALA A 65 -7.35 -1.44 -1.56
C ALA A 65 -8.43 -1.81 -0.53
N LEU A 66 -8.67 -3.10 -0.35
CA LEU A 66 -9.60 -3.63 0.64
C LEU A 66 -8.84 -4.41 1.71
N LEU A 67 -9.11 -4.12 2.98
CA LEU A 67 -8.51 -4.77 4.14
C LEU A 67 -9.59 -5.37 5.01
N LEU A 68 -9.58 -6.68 5.19
CA LEU A 68 -10.36 -7.38 6.20
C LEU A 68 -9.62 -7.27 7.53
N ASP A 69 -10.30 -6.91 8.62
CA ASP A 69 -9.76 -6.97 9.98
C ASP A 69 -10.49 -8.06 10.75
N THR A 70 -9.76 -9.12 11.13
CA THR A 70 -10.34 -10.29 11.78
C THR A 70 -10.76 -9.95 13.20
N LYS A 71 -11.74 -10.67 13.73
CA LYS A 71 -12.14 -10.49 15.12
C LYS A 71 -11.08 -11.03 16.08
N GLY A 72 -10.53 -12.20 15.73
CA GLY A 72 -9.57 -12.91 16.56
C GLY A 72 -10.16 -13.54 17.82
N PRO A 73 -9.34 -14.26 18.59
CA PRO A 73 -9.77 -14.95 19.79
C PRO A 73 -10.01 -13.95 20.95
N GLU A 74 -11.25 -13.86 21.42
CA GLU A 74 -11.61 -12.97 22.54
C GLU A 74 -12.14 -13.74 23.74
N ILE A 75 -11.66 -13.38 24.93
CA ILE A 75 -12.22 -13.85 26.19
C ILE A 75 -13.37 -12.91 26.57
N ARG A 76 -14.52 -13.48 26.94
CA ARG A 76 -15.73 -12.74 27.25
C ARG A 76 -16.28 -13.15 28.61
N THR A 77 -16.91 -12.19 29.30
CA THR A 77 -17.69 -12.47 30.50
C THR A 77 -19.02 -13.14 30.18
N GLY A 78 -19.66 -13.72 31.20
CA GLY A 78 -21.01 -14.25 31.12
C GLY A 78 -22.09 -13.18 30.87
N ILE A 79 -23.34 -13.63 30.96
CA ILE A 79 -24.52 -12.78 30.76
C ILE A 79 -24.94 -12.16 32.10
N VAL A 80 -25.19 -10.85 32.10
CA VAL A 80 -25.90 -10.19 33.19
C VAL A 80 -27.40 -10.44 32.98
N PRO A 81 -28.13 -10.95 33.99
CA PRO A 81 -29.57 -11.16 33.87
C PRO A 81 -30.33 -9.90 33.44
N ASP A 82 -31.42 -10.10 32.68
CA ASP A 82 -32.33 -9.05 32.20
C ASP A 82 -31.66 -7.92 31.40
N ASP A 83 -30.54 -8.21 30.71
CA ASP A 83 -29.70 -7.23 30.02
C ASP A 83 -29.28 -6.04 30.91
N GLY A 84 -29.19 -6.30 32.21
CA GLY A 84 -28.86 -5.32 33.22
C GLY A 84 -27.40 -4.87 33.21
N VAL A 85 -27.10 -3.95 34.11
CA VAL A 85 -25.74 -3.46 34.36
C VAL A 85 -25.45 -3.59 35.85
N ILE A 86 -24.36 -4.28 36.18
CA ILE A 86 -23.87 -4.45 37.55
C ILE A 86 -22.90 -3.32 37.87
N THR A 87 -23.04 -2.73 39.05
CA THR A 87 -22.08 -1.76 39.59
C THR A 87 -21.01 -2.51 40.38
N VAL A 88 -19.75 -2.21 40.09
CA VAL A 88 -18.57 -2.75 40.79
C VAL A 88 -17.96 -1.61 41.59
N LYS A 89 -17.69 -1.84 42.88
CA LYS A 89 -16.99 -0.88 43.74
C LYS A 89 -15.61 -1.38 44.13
N VAL A 90 -14.69 -0.43 44.29
CA VAL A 90 -13.33 -0.71 44.76
C VAL A 90 -13.36 -1.48 46.09
N GLY A 91 -12.50 -2.50 46.19
CA GLY A 91 -12.39 -3.38 47.36
C GLY A 91 -13.40 -4.52 47.41
N GLU A 92 -14.42 -4.55 46.55
CA GLU A 92 -15.35 -5.68 46.47
C GLU A 92 -14.64 -6.92 45.89
N ARG A 93 -14.98 -8.10 46.43
CA ARG A 93 -14.47 -9.38 45.96
C ARG A 93 -15.38 -9.96 44.89
N PHE A 94 -14.78 -10.53 43.87
CA PHE A 94 -15.46 -11.23 42.80
C PHE A 94 -14.83 -12.61 42.58
N LEU A 95 -15.70 -13.59 42.34
CA LEU A 95 -15.34 -14.94 41.92
C LEU A 95 -15.46 -15.01 40.40
N PHE A 96 -14.31 -15.08 39.73
CA PHE A 96 -14.26 -15.40 38.32
C PHE A 96 -14.39 -16.91 38.16
N THR A 97 -15.38 -17.36 37.40
CA THR A 97 -15.75 -18.78 37.29
C THR A 97 -15.74 -19.24 35.84
N VAL A 98 -15.62 -20.54 35.61
CA VAL A 98 -15.58 -21.13 34.26
C VAL A 98 -16.83 -21.94 33.91
N ASP A 99 -17.91 -21.82 34.67
CA ASP A 99 -19.21 -22.38 34.27
C ASP A 99 -20.03 -21.36 33.45
N ASP A 100 -21.25 -21.74 33.07
CA ASP A 100 -22.15 -20.94 32.22
C ASP A 100 -23.21 -20.18 33.03
N GLY A 101 -22.98 -19.94 34.32
CA GLY A 101 -23.92 -19.19 35.16
C GLY A 101 -23.97 -17.70 34.82
N PRO A 102 -24.79 -16.90 35.54
CA PRO A 102 -24.90 -15.48 35.32
C PRO A 102 -23.79 -14.67 35.99
N VAL A 103 -23.56 -13.45 35.50
CA VAL A 103 -22.81 -12.42 36.21
C VAL A 103 -23.71 -11.89 37.34
N VAL A 104 -23.17 -11.82 38.56
CA VAL A 104 -23.91 -11.44 39.78
C VAL A 104 -23.13 -10.36 40.56
N PRO A 105 -23.79 -9.30 41.07
CA PRO A 105 -23.13 -8.28 41.87
C PRO A 105 -22.66 -8.82 43.23
N ALA A 106 -21.64 -8.19 43.81
CA ALA A 106 -21.31 -8.40 45.22
C ALA A 106 -22.43 -7.87 46.12
N GLN A 107 -22.72 -8.55 47.23
CA GLN A 107 -23.76 -8.15 48.19
C GLN A 107 -23.23 -8.22 49.63
N GLY A 108 -22.89 -7.06 50.19
CA GLY A 108 -22.35 -6.98 51.56
C GLY A 108 -21.02 -7.72 51.67
N THR A 109 -20.99 -8.83 52.42
CA THR A 109 -19.82 -9.70 52.55
C THR A 109 -19.75 -10.82 51.52
N GLU A 110 -20.83 -11.06 50.76
CA GLU A 110 -20.87 -12.08 49.72
C GLU A 110 -20.17 -11.57 48.44
N PRO A 111 -19.19 -12.32 47.91
CA PRO A 111 -18.49 -11.90 46.71
C PRO A 111 -19.42 -11.96 45.50
N GLY A 112 -19.21 -11.04 44.56
CA GLY A 112 -19.87 -11.09 43.26
C GLY A 112 -19.33 -12.24 42.42
N ARG A 113 -19.93 -12.47 41.24
CA ARG A 113 -19.55 -13.58 40.36
C ARG A 113 -19.48 -13.15 38.91
N ILE A 114 -18.40 -13.51 38.22
CA ILE A 114 -18.17 -13.19 36.80
C ILE A 114 -17.72 -14.47 36.08
N PRO A 115 -18.64 -15.19 35.41
CA PRO A 115 -18.27 -16.30 34.55
C PRO A 115 -17.42 -15.83 33.35
N LEU A 116 -16.50 -16.68 32.90
CA LEU A 116 -15.56 -16.44 31.81
C LEU A 116 -15.67 -17.52 30.73
N SER A 117 -15.47 -17.13 29.47
CA SER A 117 -15.40 -18.07 28.35
C SER A 117 -14.11 -18.90 28.33
N TRP A 118 -13.03 -18.43 28.97
CA TRP A 118 -11.75 -19.13 29.01
C TRP A 118 -11.69 -20.15 30.14
N LYS A 119 -12.04 -21.39 29.80
CA LYS A 119 -12.20 -22.47 30.77
C LYS A 119 -10.91 -22.92 31.46
N LYS A 120 -9.74 -22.68 30.86
CA LYS A 120 -8.43 -23.07 31.41
C LYS A 120 -7.79 -22.02 32.32
N LEU A 121 -8.29 -20.77 32.32
CA LEU A 121 -7.65 -19.67 33.05
C LEU A 121 -7.36 -19.96 34.54
N PRO A 122 -8.26 -20.62 35.32
CA PRO A 122 -7.97 -20.92 36.72
C PRO A 122 -6.67 -21.73 36.94
N ALA A 123 -6.31 -22.59 36.00
CA ALA A 123 -5.09 -23.42 36.06
C ALA A 123 -3.82 -22.66 35.66
N GLU A 124 -3.96 -21.56 34.92
CA GLU A 124 -2.86 -20.81 34.33
C GLU A 124 -2.55 -19.52 35.10
N ILE A 125 -3.55 -18.95 35.77
CA ILE A 125 -3.43 -17.69 36.52
C ILE A 125 -2.74 -17.85 37.87
N ARG A 126 -2.02 -16.80 38.27
CA ARG A 126 -1.29 -16.74 39.54
C ARG A 126 -1.80 -15.58 40.40
N PRO A 127 -1.63 -15.65 41.73
CA PRO A 127 -1.76 -14.47 42.59
C PRO A 127 -0.96 -13.29 42.05
N ASP A 128 -1.45 -12.08 42.31
CA ASP A 128 -0.91 -10.79 41.84
C ASP A 128 -1.05 -10.50 40.34
N CYS A 129 -1.60 -11.42 39.54
CA CYS A 129 -2.04 -11.11 38.17
C CYS A 129 -3.22 -10.11 38.17
N ARG A 130 -3.41 -9.39 37.07
CA ARG A 130 -4.55 -8.49 36.87
C ARG A 130 -5.50 -9.03 35.81
N ILE A 131 -6.79 -9.04 36.11
CA ILE A 131 -7.88 -9.31 35.16
C ILE A 131 -8.55 -7.98 34.86
N LEU A 132 -8.45 -7.56 33.60
CA LEU A 132 -9.06 -6.35 33.10
C LEU A 132 -10.35 -6.71 32.35
N VAL A 133 -11.43 -6.00 32.64
CA VAL A 133 -12.75 -6.25 32.04
C VAL A 133 -13.27 -4.99 31.36
N ALA A 134 -13.94 -5.17 30.22
CA ALA A 134 -14.45 -4.11 29.36
C ALA A 134 -13.34 -3.15 28.92
N ASP A 135 -12.34 -3.69 28.22
CA ASP A 135 -11.22 -2.95 27.62
C ASP A 135 -10.44 -2.12 28.65
N GLY A 136 -10.22 -2.69 29.84
CA GLY A 136 -9.49 -2.04 30.93
C GLY A 136 -10.34 -1.12 31.81
N LEU A 137 -11.64 -0.95 31.54
CA LEU A 137 -12.51 -0.11 32.37
C LEU A 137 -12.58 -0.58 33.82
N LEU A 138 -12.60 -1.90 34.05
CA LEU A 138 -12.56 -2.51 35.37
C LEU A 138 -11.27 -3.31 35.54
N ASP A 139 -10.63 -3.16 36.69
CA ASP A 139 -9.37 -3.80 37.03
C ASP A 139 -9.54 -4.64 38.30
N PHE A 140 -9.16 -5.91 38.23
CA PHE A 140 -9.26 -6.85 39.33
C PHE A 140 -7.89 -7.46 39.62
N LEU A 141 -7.43 -7.33 40.87
CA LEU A 141 -6.20 -7.97 41.33
C LEU A 141 -6.53 -9.38 41.82
N VAL A 142 -5.87 -10.38 41.25
CA VAL A 142 -6.03 -11.79 41.62
C VAL A 142 -5.42 -12.04 42.99
N LEU A 143 -6.23 -12.55 43.91
CA LEU A 143 -5.79 -12.93 45.25
C LEU A 143 -5.34 -14.40 45.27
N GLU A 144 -6.17 -15.29 44.72
CA GLU A 144 -5.95 -16.73 44.73
C GLU A 144 -6.77 -17.42 43.63
N THR A 145 -6.43 -18.67 43.34
CA THR A 145 -7.17 -19.56 42.42
C THR A 145 -7.22 -20.96 43.02
N ASP A 146 -8.30 -21.69 42.78
CA ASP A 146 -8.40 -23.12 43.13
C ASP A 146 -7.70 -24.03 42.10
N GLY A 147 -7.13 -23.45 41.04
CA GLY A 147 -6.42 -24.16 39.98
C GLY A 147 -7.32 -24.91 39.00
N SER A 148 -8.65 -24.85 39.13
CA SER A 148 -9.57 -25.67 38.35
C SER A 148 -10.83 -24.95 37.87
N SER A 149 -11.46 -24.12 38.69
CA SER A 149 -12.79 -23.58 38.41
C SER A 149 -13.05 -22.16 38.88
N VAL A 150 -12.35 -21.67 39.90
CA VAL A 150 -12.62 -20.39 40.54
C VAL A 150 -11.34 -19.59 40.77
N ILE A 151 -11.39 -18.31 40.42
CA ILE A 151 -10.36 -17.32 40.71
C ILE A 151 -10.99 -16.24 41.58
N THR A 152 -10.42 -15.98 42.74
CA THR A 152 -10.85 -14.92 43.64
C THR A 152 -10.03 -13.67 43.35
N ALA A 153 -10.69 -12.57 43.00
CA ALA A 153 -10.04 -11.30 42.72
C ALA A 153 -10.77 -10.13 43.39
N VAL A 154 -10.06 -9.02 43.58
CA VAL A 154 -10.58 -7.81 44.24
C VAL A 154 -10.52 -6.61 43.29
N ALA A 155 -11.64 -5.90 43.17
CA ALA A 155 -11.77 -4.74 42.31
C ALA A 155 -10.86 -3.59 42.78
N GLN A 156 -10.06 -3.05 41.87
CA GLN A 156 -9.13 -1.94 42.12
C GLN A 156 -9.75 -0.57 41.82
N ASN A 157 -10.86 -0.54 41.09
CA ASN A 157 -11.55 0.70 40.72
C ASN A 157 -13.07 0.52 40.70
N ASN A 158 -13.77 1.65 40.63
CA ASN A 158 -15.23 1.67 40.49
C ASN A 158 -15.61 1.60 39.01
N GLY A 159 -16.71 0.91 38.70
CA GLY A 159 -17.22 0.91 37.34
C GLY A 159 -18.51 0.12 37.19
N LYS A 160 -18.84 -0.16 35.93
CA LYS A 160 -20.07 -0.85 35.55
C LYS A 160 -19.76 -1.95 34.55
N ILE A 161 -20.38 -3.11 34.72
CA ILE A 161 -20.21 -4.27 33.84
C ILE A 161 -21.57 -4.71 33.30
N GLY A 162 -21.62 -4.93 31.98
CA GLY A 162 -22.78 -5.50 31.28
C GLY A 162 -22.48 -6.92 30.80
N SER A 163 -23.36 -7.48 29.97
CA SER A 163 -23.16 -8.81 29.38
C SER A 163 -21.99 -8.87 28.40
N ARG A 164 -21.31 -10.03 28.33
CA ARG A 164 -20.32 -10.37 27.29
C ARG A 164 -19.22 -9.34 27.08
N LYS A 165 -18.72 -8.74 28.16
CA LYS A 165 -17.61 -7.79 28.11
C LYS A 165 -16.30 -8.51 27.82
N ASN A 166 -15.42 -7.85 27.06
CA ASN A 166 -14.08 -8.34 26.77
C ASN A 166 -13.29 -8.47 28.08
N VAL A 167 -12.44 -9.49 28.18
CA VAL A 167 -11.56 -9.75 29.31
C VAL A 167 -10.13 -9.90 28.83
N ASN A 168 -9.21 -9.20 29.48
CA ASN A 168 -7.78 -9.26 29.26
C ASN A 168 -7.09 -9.70 30.55
N VAL A 169 -6.10 -10.59 30.46
CA VAL A 169 -5.32 -11.04 31.63
C VAL A 169 -3.88 -10.61 31.44
N ILE A 170 -3.37 -9.78 32.35
CA ILE A 170 -2.03 -9.22 32.24
C ILE A 170 -0.98 -10.28 32.56
N GLY A 171 -0.03 -10.44 31.65
CA GLY A 171 1.10 -11.36 31.78
C GLY A 171 0.76 -12.83 31.49
N ILE A 172 -0.45 -13.13 31.00
CA ILE A 172 -0.86 -14.49 30.63
C ILE A 172 -1.56 -14.46 29.27
N HIS A 173 -1.00 -15.21 28.34
CA HIS A 173 -1.55 -15.34 26.99
C HIS A 173 -2.32 -16.65 26.87
N PRO A 174 -3.56 -16.61 26.36
CA PRO A 174 -4.34 -17.82 26.17
C PRO A 174 -3.75 -18.70 25.07
N GLU A 175 -3.58 -19.99 25.34
CA GLU A 175 -3.37 -21.02 24.31
C GLU A 175 -4.67 -21.27 23.53
N VAL A 176 -5.11 -20.26 22.78
CA VAL A 176 -6.23 -20.35 21.83
C VAL A 176 -5.71 -20.38 20.41
N PRO A 177 -6.37 -21.13 19.51
CA PRO A 177 -6.09 -21.02 18.09
C PRO A 177 -6.19 -19.56 17.65
N VAL A 178 -5.19 -19.12 16.90
CA VAL A 178 -5.10 -17.75 16.35
C VAL A 178 -6.31 -17.40 15.49
N LEU A 179 -6.87 -18.40 14.80
CA LEU A 179 -8.07 -18.25 14.00
C LEU A 179 -9.22 -18.99 14.66
N SER A 180 -10.29 -18.26 14.99
CA SER A 180 -11.58 -18.86 15.30
C SER A 180 -12.22 -19.47 14.04
N GLU A 181 -13.23 -20.31 14.21
CA GLU A 181 -14.00 -20.83 13.06
C GLU A 181 -14.67 -19.70 12.26
N GLN A 182 -15.07 -18.62 12.94
CA GLN A 182 -15.61 -17.43 12.27
C GLN A 182 -14.53 -16.72 11.44
N ASP A 183 -13.32 -16.54 11.99
CA ASP A 183 -12.23 -15.90 11.25
C ASP A 183 -11.88 -16.69 9.98
N LYS A 184 -11.91 -18.03 10.01
CA LYS A 184 -11.70 -18.88 8.83
C LYS A 184 -12.74 -18.61 7.74
N LEU A 185 -14.03 -18.59 8.11
CA LEU A 185 -15.12 -18.28 7.18
C LEU A 185 -15.00 -16.87 6.60
N ASP A 186 -14.56 -15.91 7.41
CA ASP A 186 -14.39 -14.52 6.98
C ASP A 186 -13.17 -14.34 6.06
N ILE A 187 -12.09 -15.10 6.30
CA ILE A 187 -10.93 -15.14 5.40
C ILE A 187 -11.31 -15.79 4.06
N GLU A 188 -12.07 -16.88 4.07
CA GLU A 188 -12.59 -17.50 2.83
C GLU A 188 -13.44 -16.51 2.03
N PHE A 189 -14.35 -15.79 2.70
CA PHE A 189 -15.14 -14.71 2.12
C PHE A 189 -14.27 -13.60 1.51
N ALA A 190 -13.22 -13.16 2.21
CA ALA A 190 -12.30 -12.14 1.70
C ALA A 190 -11.53 -12.59 0.46
N ILE A 191 -11.15 -13.87 0.40
CA ILE A 191 -10.50 -14.47 -0.76
C ILE A 191 -11.47 -14.53 -1.95
N GLU A 192 -12.69 -15.03 -1.75
CA GLU A 192 -13.74 -15.08 -2.78
C GLU A 192 -14.01 -13.70 -3.37
N HIS A 193 -14.05 -12.68 -2.52
CA HIS A 193 -14.27 -11.30 -2.93
C HIS A 193 -12.99 -10.53 -3.24
N THR A 194 -11.87 -11.21 -3.49
CA THR A 194 -10.59 -10.61 -3.98
C THR A 194 -10.15 -9.38 -3.18
N MET A 195 -10.26 -9.46 -1.84
CA MET A 195 -9.70 -8.45 -0.94
C MET A 195 -8.16 -8.52 -0.96
N ASP A 196 -7.52 -7.41 -0.61
CA ASP A 196 -6.07 -7.25 -0.79
C ASP A 196 -5.27 -7.62 0.46
N TYR A 197 -5.86 -7.41 1.64
CA TYR A 197 -5.23 -7.64 2.94
C TYR A 197 -6.15 -8.32 3.96
N ILE A 198 -5.51 -9.07 4.87
CA ILE A 198 -6.07 -9.52 6.14
C ILE A 198 -5.24 -8.89 7.25
N ALA A 199 -5.84 -8.10 8.13
CA ALA A 199 -5.27 -7.70 9.40
C ALA A 199 -5.68 -8.72 10.45
N ALA A 200 -4.71 -9.54 10.88
CA ALA A 200 -4.93 -10.63 11.81
C ALA A 200 -4.75 -10.13 13.25
N SER A 201 -5.82 -10.23 14.05
CA SER A 201 -5.87 -9.82 15.46
C SER A 201 -5.09 -10.74 16.39
N PHE A 202 -4.62 -10.20 17.51
CA PHE A 202 -3.93 -10.89 18.62
C PHE A 202 -2.69 -11.71 18.22
N ILE A 203 -1.96 -11.29 17.19
CA ILE A 203 -0.73 -11.99 16.78
C ILE A 203 0.38 -11.76 17.81
N SER A 204 0.90 -12.86 18.34
CA SER A 204 1.89 -12.86 19.42
C SER A 204 3.19 -13.57 19.02
N SER A 205 3.16 -14.39 17.96
CA SER A 205 4.32 -15.14 17.47
C SER A 205 4.37 -15.25 15.94
N ALA A 206 5.55 -15.59 15.40
CA ALA A 206 5.69 -15.93 13.99
C ALA A 206 4.89 -17.19 13.60
N ALA A 207 4.71 -18.13 14.54
CA ALA A 207 3.94 -19.34 14.30
C ALA A 207 2.46 -19.04 14.03
N ASP A 208 1.93 -17.97 14.62
CA ASP A 208 0.56 -17.52 14.42
C ASP A 208 0.32 -17.11 12.97
N VAL A 209 1.22 -16.27 12.45
CA VAL A 209 1.20 -15.81 11.06
C VAL A 209 1.40 -16.98 10.10
N VAL A 210 2.35 -17.88 10.37
CA VAL A 210 2.58 -19.06 9.55
C VAL A 210 1.36 -19.98 9.51
N SER A 211 0.64 -20.12 10.62
CA SER A 211 -0.59 -20.90 10.68
C SER A 211 -1.69 -20.31 9.79
N LEU A 212 -1.84 -18.99 9.79
CA LEU A 212 -2.75 -18.28 8.88
C LEU A 212 -2.30 -18.43 7.41
N LEU A 213 -1.01 -18.31 7.11
CA LEU A 213 -0.50 -18.50 5.74
C LEU A 213 -0.74 -19.92 5.23
N ARG A 214 -0.56 -20.95 6.07
CA ARG A 214 -0.88 -22.35 5.73
C ARG A 214 -2.36 -22.58 5.49
N PHE A 215 -3.22 -21.85 6.19
CA PHE A 215 -4.66 -21.90 5.94
C PHE A 215 -5.01 -21.28 4.58
N ILE A 216 -4.34 -20.20 4.18
CA ILE A 216 -4.59 -19.50 2.90
C ILE A 216 -3.97 -20.24 1.70
N GLU A 217 -2.87 -20.97 1.89
CA GLU A 217 -2.09 -21.62 0.82
C GLU A 217 -2.94 -22.46 -0.17
N PRO A 218 -3.88 -23.31 0.27
CA PRO A 218 -4.70 -24.13 -0.64
C PRO A 218 -5.63 -23.33 -1.57
N PHE A 219 -5.90 -22.06 -1.25
CA PHE A 219 -6.77 -21.20 -2.05
C PHE A 219 -6.03 -20.50 -3.20
N GLU A 220 -4.70 -20.64 -3.30
CA GLU A 220 -3.84 -19.97 -4.29
C GLU A 220 -4.06 -18.43 -4.32
N SER A 221 -4.48 -17.86 -3.18
CA SER A 221 -4.79 -16.44 -3.07
C SER A 221 -3.53 -15.61 -2.94
N SER A 222 -3.56 -14.40 -3.52
CA SER A 222 -2.49 -13.40 -3.38
C SER A 222 -2.70 -12.44 -2.21
N ILE A 223 -3.73 -12.65 -1.39
CA ILE A 223 -4.06 -11.82 -0.23
C ILE A 223 -2.88 -11.74 0.76
N ARG A 224 -2.64 -10.56 1.33
CA ARG A 224 -1.47 -10.31 2.19
C ARG A 224 -1.85 -10.17 3.66
N VAL A 225 -1.06 -10.79 4.54
CA VAL A 225 -1.30 -10.76 5.99
C VAL A 225 -0.57 -9.58 6.65
N ILE A 226 -1.32 -8.74 7.35
CA ILE A 226 -0.86 -7.70 8.26
C ILE A 226 -1.04 -8.21 9.69
N ALA A 227 0.04 -8.39 10.45
CA ALA A 227 -0.08 -8.83 11.84
C ALA A 227 -0.40 -7.64 12.76
N LYS A 228 -1.46 -7.75 13.58
CA LYS A 228 -1.80 -6.74 14.58
C LYS A 228 -1.10 -7.05 15.88
N ILE A 229 -0.32 -6.08 16.37
CA ILE A 229 0.42 -6.20 17.63
C ILE A 229 -0.38 -5.51 18.72
N GLU A 230 -0.93 -6.33 19.61
CA GLU A 230 -1.95 -5.94 20.60
C GLU A 230 -1.53 -6.30 22.03
N ASN A 231 -0.39 -6.97 22.21
CA ASN A 231 0.09 -7.41 23.52
C ASN A 231 1.62 -7.39 23.65
N GLU A 232 2.10 -7.65 24.87
CA GLU A 232 3.54 -7.62 25.19
C GLU A 232 4.34 -8.74 24.51
N GLU A 233 3.78 -9.94 24.37
CA GLU A 233 4.46 -11.05 23.68
C GLU A 233 4.73 -10.74 22.21
N GLY A 234 3.74 -10.24 21.47
CA GLY A 234 3.91 -9.80 20.09
C GLY A 234 4.89 -8.64 19.95
N LEU A 235 4.97 -7.75 20.94
CA LEU A 235 6.01 -6.71 20.97
C LEU A 235 7.41 -7.30 21.18
N ASN A 236 7.55 -8.30 22.06
CA ASN A 236 8.84 -8.93 22.37
C ASN A 236 9.38 -9.76 21.19
N THR A 237 8.50 -10.39 20.41
CA THR A 237 8.84 -11.24 19.25
C THR A 237 8.72 -10.51 17.91
N ILE A 238 8.59 -9.17 17.94
CA ILE A 238 8.23 -8.35 16.77
C ILE A 238 9.07 -8.62 15.52
N ASN A 239 10.38 -8.84 15.67
CA ASN A 239 11.27 -9.10 14.53
C ASN A 239 10.96 -10.42 13.82
N GLU A 240 10.57 -11.45 14.57
CA GLU A 240 10.20 -12.76 14.03
C GLU A 240 8.86 -12.67 13.28
N ILE A 241 7.89 -11.96 13.86
CA ILE A 241 6.57 -11.71 13.24
C ILE A 241 6.74 -10.94 11.92
N ILE A 242 7.57 -9.88 11.91
CA ILE A 242 7.86 -9.07 10.72
C ILE A 242 8.46 -9.92 9.59
N ALA A 243 9.32 -10.87 9.90
CA ALA A 243 9.98 -11.71 8.89
C ALA A 243 8.97 -12.52 8.06
N VAL A 244 7.90 -13.00 8.69
CA VAL A 244 6.87 -13.83 8.06
C VAL A 244 5.61 -13.06 7.64
N SER A 245 5.47 -11.79 8.05
CA SER A 245 4.30 -10.96 7.72
C SER A 245 4.51 -10.13 6.45
N ALA A 246 3.41 -9.71 5.81
CA ALA A 246 3.46 -8.75 4.72
C ALA A 246 3.55 -7.29 5.21
N GLY A 247 3.16 -7.04 6.47
CA GLY A 247 3.22 -5.76 7.15
C GLY A 247 2.73 -5.90 8.60
N ILE A 248 2.76 -4.81 9.36
CA ILE A 248 2.36 -4.77 10.77
C ILE A 248 1.32 -3.68 11.01
N MET A 249 0.41 -3.89 11.96
CA MET A 249 -0.46 -2.85 12.49
C MET A 249 -0.18 -2.66 13.99
N VAL A 250 0.12 -1.43 14.39
CA VAL A 250 0.29 -1.02 15.78
C VAL A 250 -1.08 -0.63 16.33
N ALA A 251 -1.73 -1.54 17.04
CA ALA A 251 -3.07 -1.35 17.61
C ALA A 251 -2.96 -0.78 19.03
N ARG A 252 -2.85 0.55 19.13
CA ARG A 252 -2.48 1.26 20.37
C ARG A 252 -3.53 1.15 21.47
N GLY A 253 -4.80 1.08 21.11
CA GLY A 253 -5.91 0.85 22.03
C GLY A 253 -5.76 -0.48 22.76
N ASP A 254 -5.69 -1.58 22.00
CA ASP A 254 -5.56 -2.93 22.56
C ASP A 254 -4.21 -3.12 23.28
N LEU A 255 -3.13 -2.62 22.69
CA LEU A 255 -1.81 -2.63 23.33
C LEU A 255 -1.78 -1.82 24.64
N GLY A 256 -2.55 -0.73 24.70
CA GLY A 256 -2.76 0.11 25.88
C GLY A 256 -3.51 -0.57 27.03
N VAL A 257 -4.23 -1.66 26.73
CA VAL A 257 -4.83 -2.51 27.76
C VAL A 257 -3.78 -3.45 28.37
N GLN A 258 -2.81 -3.90 27.56
CA GLN A 258 -1.82 -4.90 27.97
C GLN A 258 -0.54 -4.30 28.57
N LEU A 259 -0.12 -3.13 28.10
CA LEU A 259 1.06 -2.42 28.59
C LEU A 259 0.68 -1.24 29.48
N GLU A 260 1.61 -0.84 30.34
CA GLU A 260 1.54 0.44 31.03
C GLU A 260 1.44 1.58 30.00
N THR A 261 0.54 2.54 30.23
CA THR A 261 0.21 3.58 29.25
C THR A 261 1.43 4.41 28.84
N GLU A 262 2.35 4.67 29.77
CA GLU A 262 3.61 5.36 29.54
C GLU A 262 4.59 4.61 28.61
N ARG A 263 4.43 3.29 28.44
CA ARG A 263 5.26 2.46 27.55
C ARG A 263 4.75 2.46 26.10
N ILE A 264 3.50 2.85 25.85
CA ILE A 264 2.89 2.80 24.51
C ILE A 264 3.67 3.62 23.47
N PRO A 265 4.11 4.87 23.75
CA PRO A 265 4.90 5.63 22.77
C PRO A 265 6.24 4.94 22.43
N LEU A 266 6.85 4.25 23.39
CA LEU A 266 8.10 3.51 23.18
C LEU A 266 7.87 2.27 22.32
N ALA A 267 6.81 1.50 22.62
CA ALA A 267 6.42 0.33 21.84
C ALA A 267 6.08 0.68 20.39
N GLN A 268 5.32 1.76 20.15
CA GLN A 268 5.03 2.26 18.80
C GLN A 268 6.32 2.53 18.02
N LYS A 269 7.26 3.29 18.61
CA LYS A 269 8.53 3.63 17.96
C LYS A 269 9.36 2.38 17.66
N GLN A 270 9.42 1.43 18.59
CA GLN A 270 10.12 0.17 18.41
C GLN A 270 9.55 -0.63 17.23
N ILE A 271 8.23 -0.80 17.18
CA ILE A 271 7.57 -1.57 16.11
C ILE A 271 7.78 -0.89 14.74
N ILE A 272 7.56 0.42 14.65
CA ILE A 272 7.74 1.16 13.39
C ILE A 272 9.20 1.10 12.93
N ALA A 273 10.17 1.28 13.83
CA ALA A 273 11.59 1.20 13.49
C ALA A 273 11.99 -0.19 12.99
N ALA A 274 11.46 -1.26 13.61
CA ALA A 274 11.68 -2.64 13.17
C ALA A 274 11.08 -2.91 11.77
N CYS A 275 9.88 -2.40 11.50
CA CYS A 275 9.23 -2.51 10.20
C CYS A 275 10.02 -1.78 9.10
N ASN A 276 10.45 -0.55 9.38
CA ASN A 276 11.26 0.25 8.48
C ASN A 276 12.60 -0.44 8.17
N ALA A 277 13.23 -1.07 9.16
CA ALA A 277 14.49 -1.78 8.97
C ALA A 277 14.31 -3.01 8.06
N ALA A 278 13.18 -3.70 8.18
CA ALA A 278 12.84 -4.88 7.39
C ALA A 278 12.18 -4.56 6.03
N GLY A 279 11.91 -3.27 5.74
CA GLY A 279 11.18 -2.85 4.54
C GLY A 279 9.74 -3.37 4.47
N LYS A 280 9.09 -3.55 5.62
CA LYS A 280 7.70 -3.99 5.71
C LYS A 280 6.80 -2.79 6.03
N PRO A 281 5.66 -2.62 5.34
CA PRO A 281 4.73 -1.54 5.63
C PRO A 281 4.16 -1.66 7.04
N VAL A 282 4.03 -0.53 7.73
CA VAL A 282 3.44 -0.44 9.07
C VAL A 282 2.26 0.54 9.10
N ILE A 283 1.18 0.15 9.79
CA ILE A 283 -0.02 0.93 10.02
C ILE A 283 -0.04 1.37 11.48
N THR A 284 -0.12 2.68 11.75
CA THR A 284 -0.43 3.18 13.11
C THR A 284 -1.93 3.36 13.26
N ALA A 285 -2.52 2.64 14.21
CA ALA A 285 -3.96 2.47 14.34
C ALA A 285 -4.50 2.86 15.72
N THR A 286 -5.81 3.14 15.75
CA THR A 286 -6.63 3.51 16.92
C THR A 286 -6.25 4.84 17.56
N GLN A 287 -7.21 5.59 18.12
CA GLN A 287 -6.99 6.86 18.83
C GLN A 287 -6.22 7.92 18.02
N MET A 288 -6.42 7.98 16.69
CA MET A 288 -5.72 8.94 15.83
C MET A 288 -6.38 10.32 15.90
N LEU A 289 -7.65 10.43 15.52
CA LEU A 289 -8.43 11.68 15.55
C LEU A 289 -9.80 11.44 16.21
N ASP A 290 -9.85 10.64 17.28
CA ASP A 290 -11.07 10.09 17.87
C ASP A 290 -12.11 11.15 18.25
N SER A 291 -11.68 12.33 18.69
CA SER A 291 -12.56 13.47 18.97
C SER A 291 -13.36 13.93 17.74
N MET A 292 -12.88 13.62 16.52
CA MET A 292 -13.56 13.94 15.26
C MET A 292 -14.76 13.04 14.95
N ILE A 293 -15.00 11.99 15.75
CA ILE A 293 -16.28 11.28 15.74
C ILE A 293 -17.44 12.26 16.01
N SER A 294 -17.23 13.20 16.93
CA SER A 294 -18.26 14.17 17.36
C SER A 294 -17.93 15.62 17.03
N ASN A 295 -16.69 15.93 16.63
CA ASN A 295 -16.23 17.30 16.40
C ASN A 295 -15.66 17.50 14.98
N PRO A 296 -15.83 18.68 14.37
CA PRO A 296 -15.30 18.95 13.03
C PRO A 296 -13.78 19.17 12.98
N ARG A 297 -13.11 19.21 14.14
CA ARG A 297 -11.67 19.45 14.27
C ARG A 297 -11.10 18.60 15.41
N PRO A 298 -9.87 18.09 15.27
CA PRO A 298 -9.25 17.33 16.33
C PRO A 298 -8.70 18.25 17.42
N THR A 299 -8.34 17.65 18.54
CA THR A 299 -7.55 18.28 19.58
C THR A 299 -6.10 18.50 19.14
N ARG A 300 -5.38 19.39 19.84
CA ARG A 300 -3.94 19.59 19.60
C ARG A 300 -3.11 18.35 19.96
N ALA A 301 -3.57 17.57 20.94
CA ALA A 301 -2.92 16.33 21.35
C ALA A 301 -2.98 15.29 20.23
N GLU A 302 -4.17 15.05 19.67
CA GLU A 302 -4.37 14.14 18.53
C GLU A 302 -3.57 14.56 17.30
N LEU A 303 -3.58 15.85 16.96
CA LEU A 303 -2.76 16.35 15.84
C LEU A 303 -1.27 16.05 16.06
N THR A 304 -0.79 16.27 17.28
CA THR A 304 0.62 16.00 17.65
C THR A 304 0.93 14.51 17.61
N ASP A 305 -0.01 13.67 18.05
CA ASP A 305 0.13 12.21 18.01
C ASP A 305 0.22 11.67 16.58
N VAL A 306 -0.70 12.08 15.69
CA VAL A 306 -0.64 11.75 14.26
C VAL A 306 0.69 12.20 13.65
N ALA A 307 1.10 13.45 13.90
CA ALA A 307 2.37 13.97 13.38
C ALA A 307 3.57 13.13 13.86
N ASN A 308 3.58 12.71 15.12
CA ASN A 308 4.65 11.86 15.67
C ASN A 308 4.67 10.46 15.04
N ALA A 309 3.52 9.85 14.77
CA ALA A 309 3.47 8.58 14.04
C ALA A 309 4.11 8.69 12.65
N ILE A 310 3.89 9.81 11.96
CA ILE A 310 4.51 10.10 10.66
C ILE A 310 6.01 10.33 10.84
N PHE A 311 6.45 11.16 11.79
CA PHE A 311 7.87 11.33 12.10
C PHE A 311 8.57 10.03 12.45
N ASP A 312 7.89 9.11 13.14
CA ASP A 312 8.42 7.78 13.47
C ASP A 312 8.64 6.92 12.21
N GLY A 313 8.00 7.27 11.10
CA GLY A 313 8.21 6.68 9.79
C GLY A 313 7.12 5.68 9.40
N THR A 314 5.90 5.85 9.92
CA THR A 314 4.77 4.98 9.58
C THR A 314 4.42 5.06 8.09
N ASP A 315 4.13 3.90 7.46
CA ASP A 315 3.70 3.86 6.07
C ASP A 315 2.25 4.34 5.94
N ALA A 316 1.42 4.05 6.93
CA ALA A 316 0.01 4.41 6.92
C ALA A 316 -0.52 4.79 8.31
N VAL A 317 -1.54 5.66 8.30
CA VAL A 317 -2.34 6.01 9.48
C VAL A 317 -3.77 5.52 9.28
N MET A 318 -4.43 5.08 10.35
CA MET A 318 -5.77 4.48 10.27
C MET A 318 -6.83 5.25 11.07
N LEU A 319 -7.95 5.54 10.42
CA LEU A 319 -9.17 6.03 11.05
C LEU A 319 -10.12 4.84 11.35
N SER A 320 -10.65 4.84 12.56
CA SER A 320 -11.55 3.82 13.09
C SER A 320 -12.99 4.36 13.15
N GLY A 321 -13.45 4.81 14.31
CA GLY A 321 -14.80 5.37 14.46
C GLY A 321 -14.99 6.64 13.65
N GLU A 322 -13.93 7.43 13.46
CA GLU A 322 -13.97 8.72 12.78
C GLU A 322 -14.62 8.63 11.39
N THR A 323 -14.32 7.57 10.64
CA THR A 323 -14.92 7.31 9.32
C THR A 323 -16.09 6.34 9.36
N ALA A 324 -16.07 5.35 10.26
CA ALA A 324 -17.09 4.31 10.28
C ALA A 324 -18.45 4.80 10.81
N ASN A 325 -18.46 5.57 11.91
CA ASN A 325 -19.68 6.03 12.59
C ASN A 325 -19.62 7.49 13.06
N GLY A 326 -18.57 8.23 12.67
CA GLY A 326 -18.39 9.63 13.00
C GLY A 326 -19.29 10.58 12.20
N ALA A 327 -19.50 11.78 12.74
CA ALA A 327 -20.25 12.86 12.11
C ALA A 327 -19.44 13.62 11.03
N TYR A 328 -18.11 13.48 11.02
CA TYR A 328 -17.20 14.26 10.17
C TYR A 328 -16.16 13.37 9.43
N PRO A 329 -16.60 12.33 8.69
CA PRO A 329 -15.71 11.33 8.11
C PRO A 329 -14.76 11.92 7.04
N VAL A 330 -15.28 12.82 6.20
CA VAL A 330 -14.51 13.44 5.11
C VAL A 330 -13.52 14.45 5.68
N GLU A 331 -13.91 15.24 6.66
CA GLU A 331 -13.05 16.19 7.35
C GLU A 331 -11.91 15.49 8.10
N ALA A 332 -12.16 14.32 8.70
CA ALA A 332 -11.12 13.52 9.34
C ALA A 332 -10.04 13.10 8.34
N VAL A 333 -10.43 12.56 7.18
CA VAL A 333 -9.49 12.22 6.10
C VAL A 333 -8.75 13.44 5.58
N ARG A 334 -9.45 14.55 5.32
CA ARG A 334 -8.81 15.81 4.87
C ARG A 334 -7.82 16.35 5.89
N THR A 335 -8.10 16.17 7.18
CA THR A 335 -7.22 16.59 8.27
C THR A 335 -5.96 15.74 8.32
N LEU A 336 -6.08 14.40 8.26
CA LEU A 336 -4.93 13.50 8.15
C LEU A 336 -4.08 13.82 6.92
N THR A 337 -4.72 14.03 5.77
CA THR A 337 -4.01 14.37 4.52
C THR A 337 -3.17 15.63 4.69
N LYS A 338 -3.74 16.69 5.29
CA LYS A 338 -3.02 17.94 5.56
C LYS A 338 -1.85 17.76 6.52
N ILE A 339 -2.06 17.02 7.62
CA ILE A 339 -0.99 16.75 8.60
C ILE A 339 0.16 16.01 7.90
N ALA A 340 -0.15 14.98 7.13
CA ALA A 340 0.85 14.19 6.42
C ALA A 340 1.67 15.04 5.43
N CYS A 341 1.02 15.80 4.54
CA CYS A 341 1.73 16.69 3.62
C CYS A 341 2.65 17.69 4.34
N ILE A 342 2.15 18.34 5.41
CA ILE A 342 2.93 19.33 6.17
C ILE A 342 4.16 18.67 6.83
N VAL A 343 3.96 17.55 7.52
CA VAL A 343 5.07 16.84 8.19
C VAL A 343 6.10 16.34 7.18
N GLU A 344 5.66 15.70 6.10
CA GLU A 344 6.53 15.16 5.04
C GLU A 344 7.32 16.25 4.30
N SER A 345 6.76 17.47 4.20
CA SER A 345 7.42 18.63 3.59
C SER A 345 8.46 19.29 4.50
N SER A 346 8.45 18.98 5.80
CA SER A 346 9.34 19.60 6.78
C SER A 346 10.79 19.13 6.61
N GLU A 347 11.74 20.04 6.83
CA GLU A 347 13.17 19.70 6.80
C GLU A 347 13.53 18.68 7.88
N GLU A 348 12.89 18.76 9.05
CA GLU A 348 13.09 17.81 10.15
C GLU A 348 12.75 16.38 9.74
N TYR A 349 11.61 16.17 9.07
CA TYR A 349 11.22 14.85 8.56
C TYR A 349 12.23 14.35 7.53
N ARG A 350 12.57 15.19 6.52
CA ARG A 350 13.50 14.81 5.45
C ARG A 350 14.88 14.46 5.99
N GLU A 351 15.41 15.26 6.91
CA GLU A 351 16.71 14.99 7.53
C GLU A 351 16.69 13.69 8.34
N LYS A 352 15.61 13.43 9.09
CA LYS A 352 15.46 12.18 9.85
C LYS A 352 15.48 10.96 8.92
N MET A 353 14.71 10.99 7.83
CA MET A 353 14.66 9.89 6.87
C MET A 353 16.01 9.70 6.15
N ARG A 354 16.69 10.78 5.73
CA ARG A 354 18.03 10.69 5.13
C ARG A 354 19.06 10.09 6.07
N ARG A 355 19.06 10.47 7.36
CA ARG A 355 19.99 9.95 8.37
C ARG A 355 19.79 8.46 8.64
N TYR A 356 18.54 8.04 8.75
CA TYR A 356 18.20 6.64 9.01
C TYR A 356 18.78 5.70 7.94
N HIS A 357 18.71 6.08 6.65
CA HIS A 357 19.21 5.24 5.57
C HIS A 357 20.72 5.34 5.33
N ASN A 358 21.34 6.49 5.60
CA ASN A 358 22.81 6.62 5.46
C ASN A 358 23.58 5.81 6.51
N GLY A 359 22.99 5.55 7.68
CA GLY A 359 23.65 4.85 8.78
C GLY A 359 23.53 3.31 8.73
N ASN A 360 22.60 2.76 7.93
CA ASN A 360 22.18 1.35 8.01
C ASN A 360 22.60 0.49 6.81
N CYS A 361 23.59 0.91 6.02
CA CYS A 361 24.08 0.16 4.86
C CYS A 361 25.02 -1.01 5.28
N GLY A 362 24.46 -2.05 5.90
CA GLY A 362 25.11 -3.37 5.98
C GLY A 362 25.12 -4.08 4.63
N HIS A 363 25.89 -5.18 4.50
CA HIS A 363 26.06 -5.99 3.28
C HIS A 363 24.71 -6.35 2.60
N GLY A 364 24.30 -5.54 1.63
CA GLY A 364 23.02 -5.69 0.94
C GLY A 364 23.08 -6.64 -0.26
N THR A 365 21.94 -7.21 -0.58
CA THR A 365 21.68 -7.90 -1.85
C THR A 365 21.91 -6.96 -3.05
N ILE A 366 22.00 -7.54 -4.26
CA ILE A 366 22.10 -6.77 -5.51
C ILE A 366 20.92 -5.78 -5.61
N ALA A 367 19.71 -6.24 -5.30
CA ALA A 367 18.50 -5.42 -5.39
C ALA A 367 18.53 -4.25 -4.41
N GLU A 368 18.95 -4.46 -3.17
CA GLU A 368 19.08 -3.40 -2.16
C GLU A 368 20.12 -2.36 -2.58
N THR A 369 21.26 -2.81 -3.09
CA THR A 369 22.34 -1.92 -3.55
C THR A 369 21.88 -1.06 -4.73
N VAL A 370 21.15 -1.66 -5.68
CA VAL A 370 20.56 -0.98 -6.83
C VAL A 370 19.49 0.02 -6.40
N ALA A 371 18.57 -0.38 -5.52
CA ALA A 371 17.53 0.50 -5.01
C ALA A 371 18.11 1.69 -4.21
N TYR A 372 19.12 1.45 -3.38
CA TYR A 372 19.83 2.51 -2.66
C TYR A 372 20.54 3.47 -3.61
N SER A 373 21.24 2.94 -4.62
CA SER A 373 21.90 3.75 -5.64
C SER A 373 20.91 4.58 -6.44
N ALA A 374 19.72 4.04 -6.73
CA ALA A 374 18.66 4.76 -7.41
C ALA A 374 18.09 5.90 -6.57
N TYR A 375 17.87 5.66 -5.27
CA TYR A 375 17.48 6.69 -4.30
C TYR A 375 18.50 7.84 -4.26
N LYS A 376 19.80 7.52 -4.16
CA LYS A 376 20.88 8.52 -4.17
C LYS A 376 20.93 9.30 -5.47
N THR A 377 20.90 8.58 -6.59
CA THR A 377 20.90 9.17 -7.92
C THR A 377 19.72 10.13 -8.09
N ALA A 378 18.51 9.71 -7.72
CA ALA A 378 17.29 10.52 -7.83
C ALA A 378 17.39 11.82 -7.01
N THR A 379 17.96 11.72 -5.81
CA THR A 379 18.18 12.86 -4.92
C THR A 379 19.19 13.85 -5.52
N GLU A 380 20.36 13.36 -5.94
CA GLU A 380 21.47 14.19 -6.42
C GLU A 380 21.17 14.89 -7.75
N ILE A 381 20.47 14.21 -8.66
CA ILE A 381 20.14 14.79 -9.96
C ILE A 381 18.86 15.63 -9.95
N HIS A 382 18.21 15.74 -8.78
CA HIS A 382 16.89 16.34 -8.60
C HIS A 382 15.87 15.76 -9.58
N ALA A 383 15.78 14.44 -9.63
CA ALA A 383 14.76 13.76 -10.43
C ALA A 383 13.36 14.14 -9.94
N VAL A 384 12.40 14.20 -10.86
CA VAL A 384 11.00 14.48 -10.55
C VAL A 384 10.32 13.25 -9.93
N ALA A 385 10.68 12.05 -10.38
CA ALA A 385 10.15 10.79 -9.88
C ALA A 385 11.15 9.63 -10.03
N ILE A 386 10.90 8.56 -9.27
CA ILE A 386 11.47 7.24 -9.51
C ILE A 386 10.38 6.40 -10.19
N VAL A 387 10.66 5.90 -11.39
CA VAL A 387 9.72 5.06 -12.17
C VAL A 387 10.16 3.61 -12.05
N THR A 388 9.26 2.72 -11.68
CA THR A 388 9.57 1.29 -11.52
C THR A 388 8.48 0.40 -12.12
N PRO A 389 8.73 -0.22 -13.28
CA PRO A 389 7.90 -1.29 -13.78
C PRO A 389 7.98 -2.50 -12.85
N THR A 390 6.86 -3.11 -12.51
CA THR A 390 6.82 -4.22 -11.55
C THR A 390 5.69 -5.21 -11.79
N LEU A 391 6.00 -6.50 -11.72
CA LEU A 391 5.01 -7.58 -11.82
C LEU A 391 4.42 -7.96 -10.46
N SER A 392 5.24 -8.01 -9.41
CA SER A 392 4.85 -8.44 -8.05
C SER A 392 4.85 -7.32 -7.01
N GLY A 393 5.31 -6.13 -7.39
CA GLY A 393 5.44 -4.97 -6.50
C GLY A 393 6.72 -4.93 -5.66
N ASN A 394 7.57 -5.97 -5.70
CA ASN A 394 8.74 -6.08 -4.82
C ASN A 394 9.73 -4.90 -4.97
N THR A 395 10.00 -4.48 -6.21
CA THR A 395 10.89 -3.34 -6.49
C THR A 395 10.37 -2.03 -5.92
N ALA A 396 9.06 -1.78 -6.06
CA ALA A 396 8.42 -0.59 -5.50
C ALA A 396 8.44 -0.60 -3.96
N ARG A 397 8.21 -1.75 -3.33
CA ARG A 397 8.32 -1.92 -1.87
C ARG A 397 9.73 -1.67 -1.36
N LEU A 398 10.72 -2.22 -2.06
CA LEU A 398 12.13 -2.02 -1.71
C LEU A 398 12.56 -0.55 -1.84
N LEU A 399 12.14 0.13 -2.91
CA LEU A 399 12.39 1.57 -3.07
C LEU A 399 11.71 2.40 -1.97
N SER A 400 10.48 2.03 -1.59
CA SER A 400 9.72 2.68 -0.52
C SER A 400 10.42 2.61 0.83
N THR A 401 11.18 1.54 1.09
CA THR A 401 11.98 1.38 2.31
C THR A 401 12.97 2.51 2.49
N PHE A 402 13.59 3.03 1.43
CA PHE A 402 14.59 4.11 1.50
C PHE A 402 13.99 5.53 1.66
N ARG A 403 12.65 5.62 1.75
CA ARG A 403 11.90 6.86 1.94
C ARG A 403 12.36 8.02 1.01
N PRO A 404 12.45 7.81 -0.31
CA PRO A 404 12.91 8.84 -1.25
C PRO A 404 12.07 10.11 -1.17
N GLU A 405 12.69 11.27 -1.42
CA GLU A 405 11.99 12.55 -1.54
C GLU A 405 11.11 12.60 -2.80
N GLN A 406 11.50 11.86 -3.84
CA GLN A 406 10.74 11.69 -5.06
C GLN A 406 9.58 10.70 -4.87
N PRO A 407 8.42 10.93 -5.53
CA PRO A 407 7.38 9.92 -5.63
C PRO A 407 7.89 8.68 -6.40
N ILE A 408 7.45 7.50 -5.98
CA ILE A 408 7.73 6.23 -6.67
C ILE A 408 6.52 5.89 -7.53
N ILE A 409 6.64 6.00 -8.84
CA ILE A 409 5.60 5.61 -9.80
C ILE A 409 5.80 4.13 -10.12
N ALA A 410 4.88 3.29 -9.64
CA ALA A 410 4.96 1.84 -9.82
C ALA A 410 4.01 1.38 -10.93
N ALA A 411 4.55 1.11 -12.11
CA ALA A 411 3.75 0.65 -13.25
C ALA A 411 3.61 -0.88 -13.20
N THR A 412 2.37 -1.37 -13.15
CA THR A 412 2.09 -2.81 -13.08
C THR A 412 0.92 -3.20 -13.97
N PRO A 413 0.97 -4.38 -14.64
CA PRO A 413 -0.17 -4.90 -15.38
C PRO A 413 -1.18 -5.65 -14.50
N ASN A 414 -0.86 -5.86 -13.22
CA ASN A 414 -1.69 -6.64 -12.32
C ASN A 414 -2.49 -5.72 -11.38
N GLU A 415 -3.81 -5.75 -11.52
CA GLU A 415 -4.75 -4.92 -10.77
C GLU A 415 -4.72 -5.21 -9.25
N THR A 416 -4.46 -6.45 -8.84
CA THR A 416 -4.28 -6.79 -7.41
C THR A 416 -2.96 -6.22 -6.87
N VAL A 417 -1.88 -6.30 -7.65
CA VAL A 417 -0.59 -5.69 -7.24
C VAL A 417 -0.71 -4.16 -7.16
N ARG A 418 -1.46 -3.54 -8.09
CA ARG A 418 -1.78 -2.11 -8.04
C ARG A 418 -2.42 -1.74 -6.71
N ARG A 419 -3.47 -2.45 -6.30
CA ARG A 419 -4.15 -2.20 -5.02
C ARG A 419 -3.24 -2.48 -3.82
N GLN A 420 -2.50 -3.59 -3.83
CA GLN A 420 -1.55 -3.92 -2.76
C GLN A 420 -0.36 -2.95 -2.64
N LEU A 421 -0.11 -2.06 -3.60
CA LEU A 421 0.91 -1.03 -3.46
C LEU A 421 0.36 0.25 -2.84
N LEU A 422 -0.97 0.38 -2.67
CA LEU A 422 -1.61 1.55 -2.05
C LEU A 422 -1.34 1.68 -0.55
N LEU A 423 -0.82 0.62 0.09
CA LEU A 423 -0.40 0.66 1.51
C LEU A 423 1.07 1.12 1.68
N ASN A 424 1.88 1.11 0.63
CA ASN A 424 3.32 1.39 0.74
C ASN A 424 3.62 2.88 0.66
N TRP A 425 4.41 3.38 1.62
CA TRP A 425 4.75 4.80 1.69
C TRP A 425 5.35 5.33 0.38
N GLY A 426 4.85 6.47 -0.10
CA GLY A 426 5.42 7.16 -1.26
C GLY A 426 5.27 6.44 -2.61
N VAL A 427 4.57 5.30 -2.67
CA VAL A 427 4.29 4.56 -3.90
C VAL A 427 2.96 5.00 -4.53
N PHE A 428 2.98 5.30 -5.82
CA PHE A 428 1.83 5.71 -6.64
C PHE A 428 1.68 4.69 -7.77
N PRO A 429 0.85 3.66 -7.59
CA PRO A 429 0.76 2.57 -8.55
C PRO A 429 -0.12 2.95 -9.75
N GLN A 430 0.31 2.55 -10.94
CA GLN A 430 -0.39 2.79 -12.21
C GLN A 430 -0.62 1.47 -12.94
N LEU A 431 -1.83 1.31 -13.48
CA LEU A 431 -2.16 0.13 -14.30
C LEU A 431 -1.63 0.35 -15.71
N VAL A 432 -0.87 -0.60 -16.23
CA VAL A 432 -0.32 -0.58 -17.60
C VAL A 432 -0.63 -1.88 -18.33
N GLU A 433 -0.42 -1.90 -19.64
CA GLU A 433 -0.53 -3.14 -20.41
C GLU A 433 0.66 -4.06 -20.19
N MET A 434 0.43 -5.38 -20.27
CA MET A 434 1.49 -6.38 -20.18
C MET A 434 2.42 -6.26 -21.38
N ALA A 435 3.70 -6.00 -21.12
CA ALA A 435 4.71 -5.85 -22.15
C ALA A 435 5.29 -7.21 -22.59
N GLU A 436 5.68 -7.32 -23.86
CA GLU A 436 6.35 -8.50 -24.42
C GLU A 436 7.88 -8.46 -24.19
N ASP A 437 8.48 -7.27 -24.11
CA ASP A 437 9.90 -7.10 -23.86
C ASP A 437 10.24 -5.86 -23.00
N SER A 438 11.50 -5.82 -22.54
CA SER A 438 11.99 -4.81 -21.60
C SER A 438 11.79 -3.37 -22.07
N GLU A 439 11.88 -3.12 -23.38
CA GLU A 439 11.75 -1.76 -23.91
C GLU A 439 10.29 -1.31 -23.89
N GLU A 440 9.36 -2.17 -24.33
CA GLU A 440 7.92 -1.89 -24.22
C GLU A 440 7.49 -1.67 -22.76
N MET A 441 8.03 -2.46 -21.82
CA MET A 441 7.76 -2.29 -20.40
C MET A 441 8.16 -0.90 -19.90
N ILE A 442 9.33 -0.40 -20.32
CA ILE A 442 9.82 0.94 -19.95
C ILE A 442 8.91 2.01 -20.55
N GLN A 443 8.58 1.88 -21.84
CA GLN A 443 7.75 2.86 -22.54
C GLN A 443 6.33 2.93 -21.99
N ASN A 444 5.70 1.78 -21.71
CA ASN A 444 4.37 1.72 -21.09
C ASN A 444 4.35 2.42 -19.73
N SER A 445 5.44 2.29 -18.96
CA SER A 445 5.58 2.93 -17.65
C SER A 445 5.71 4.46 -17.76
N LEU A 446 6.54 4.95 -18.67
CA LEU A 446 6.71 6.39 -18.91
C LEU A 446 5.45 7.03 -19.49
N ARG A 447 4.80 6.33 -20.43
CA ARG A 447 3.55 6.79 -21.05
C ARG A 447 2.42 6.91 -20.03
N SER A 448 2.23 5.91 -19.16
CA SER A 448 1.21 5.99 -18.11
C SER A 448 1.44 7.16 -17.15
N ALA A 449 2.71 7.44 -16.84
CA ALA A 449 3.08 8.57 -16.00
C ALA A 449 2.83 9.93 -16.68
N LEU A 450 3.03 10.03 -18.00
CA LEU A 450 2.65 11.19 -18.81
C LEU A 450 1.13 11.37 -18.91
N ASP A 451 0.39 10.30 -19.25
CA ASP A 451 -1.06 10.32 -19.44
C ASP A 451 -1.81 10.70 -18.16
N SER A 452 -1.28 10.30 -16.99
CA SER A 452 -1.81 10.67 -15.68
C SER A 452 -1.44 12.10 -15.23
N GLY A 453 -0.57 12.80 -15.97
CA GLY A 453 -0.01 14.09 -15.57
C GLY A 453 0.97 14.03 -14.40
N SER A 454 1.48 12.84 -14.07
CA SER A 454 2.48 12.65 -13.02
C SER A 454 3.88 13.09 -13.46
N LEU A 455 4.13 13.06 -14.78
CA LEU A 455 5.35 13.54 -15.43
C LEU A 455 5.00 14.47 -16.59
N CYS A 456 5.93 15.37 -16.91
CA CYS A 456 5.91 16.24 -18.07
C CYS A 456 7.06 15.90 -19.03
N GLN A 457 6.96 16.35 -20.27
CA GLN A 457 8.10 16.33 -21.18
C GLN A 457 9.28 17.10 -20.58
N SER A 458 10.49 16.61 -20.85
CA SER A 458 11.77 17.08 -20.31
C SER A 458 11.99 16.85 -18.80
N ASP A 459 11.06 16.20 -18.10
CA ASP A 459 11.31 15.79 -16.71
C ASP A 459 12.44 14.75 -16.65
N LYS A 460 13.29 14.89 -15.63
CA LYS A 460 14.36 13.93 -15.34
C LYS A 460 13.82 12.87 -14.39
N VAL A 461 13.95 11.60 -14.75
CA VAL A 461 13.48 10.48 -13.94
C VAL A 461 14.56 9.42 -13.76
N VAL A 462 14.47 8.69 -12.65
CA VAL A 462 15.29 7.50 -12.42
C VAL A 462 14.41 6.27 -12.59
N LEU A 463 14.73 5.44 -13.58
CA LEU A 463 14.09 4.17 -13.82
C LEU A 463 14.82 3.06 -13.04
N VAL A 464 14.06 2.23 -12.33
CA VAL A 464 14.58 1.05 -11.63
C VAL A 464 13.77 -0.18 -12.05
N ALA A 465 14.46 -1.20 -12.58
CA ALA A 465 13.83 -2.41 -13.06
C ALA A 465 14.71 -3.65 -12.83
N GLY A 466 14.06 -4.81 -12.80
CA GLY A 466 14.71 -6.11 -13.00
C GLY A 466 14.63 -6.46 -14.48
N LEU A 467 15.77 -6.50 -15.17
CA LEU A 467 15.86 -6.84 -16.59
C LEU A 467 16.58 -8.18 -16.79
N PRO A 468 16.13 -9.05 -17.72
CA PRO A 468 14.91 -8.94 -18.56
C PRO A 468 13.61 -9.01 -17.73
N ILE A 469 12.42 -8.80 -18.34
CA ILE A 469 11.12 -8.74 -17.63
C ILE A 469 10.96 -9.81 -16.55
N ILE A 470 11.32 -11.07 -16.88
CA ILE A 470 11.26 -12.21 -15.95
C ILE A 470 12.67 -12.45 -15.38
N SER A 471 13.23 -11.45 -14.72
CA SER A 471 14.51 -11.57 -14.04
C SER A 471 14.32 -12.27 -12.68
N PRO A 472 15.21 -13.21 -12.30
CA PRO A 472 15.20 -13.75 -10.94
C PRO A 472 15.60 -12.71 -9.89
N VAL A 473 16.25 -11.61 -10.31
CA VAL A 473 16.61 -10.48 -9.44
C VAL A 473 15.60 -9.35 -9.64
N MET A 474 14.87 -9.01 -8.57
CA MET A 474 13.77 -8.03 -8.62
C MET A 474 14.20 -6.63 -9.08
N ALA A 475 15.46 -6.24 -8.83
CA ALA A 475 16.03 -4.97 -9.27
C ALA A 475 17.51 -5.16 -9.57
N ASN A 476 17.93 -4.93 -10.82
CA ASN A 476 19.32 -5.06 -11.23
C ASN A 476 19.79 -3.92 -12.15
N THR A 477 18.89 -3.02 -12.53
CA THR A 477 19.16 -1.96 -13.51
C THR A 477 18.67 -0.61 -12.99
N ILE A 478 19.50 0.41 -13.18
CA ILE A 478 19.16 1.82 -12.99
C ILE A 478 19.41 2.54 -14.32
N ARG A 479 18.44 3.32 -14.78
CA ARG A 479 18.63 4.25 -15.92
C ARG A 479 18.20 5.64 -15.52
N VAL A 480 18.99 6.64 -15.88
CA VAL A 480 18.57 8.05 -15.80
C VAL A 480 18.02 8.43 -17.15
N LEU A 481 16.78 8.91 -17.19
CA LEU A 481 16.09 9.24 -18.43
C LEU A 481 15.56 10.68 -18.38
N PHE A 482 15.49 11.31 -19.53
CA PHE A 482 14.69 12.51 -19.74
C PHE A 482 13.44 12.10 -20.52
N VAL A 483 12.27 12.48 -20.03
CA VAL A 483 11.00 12.15 -20.69
C VAL A 483 10.91 12.92 -22.01
N GLY A 484 10.84 12.23 -23.14
CA GLY A 484 10.78 12.87 -24.46
C GLY A 484 12.04 13.67 -24.81
N SER A 485 13.22 13.08 -24.58
CA SER A 485 14.50 13.71 -24.93
C SER A 485 14.64 13.85 -26.46
N VAL A 486 15.07 15.01 -26.97
CA VAL A 486 15.32 15.14 -28.42
C VAL A 486 16.65 14.49 -28.76
N ILE A 487 16.60 13.36 -29.46
CA ILE A 487 17.78 12.57 -29.84
C ILE A 487 18.32 12.93 -31.22
N ALA A 488 17.46 13.44 -32.11
CA ALA A 488 17.89 13.86 -33.44
C ALA A 488 17.01 14.99 -34.00
N ARG A 489 17.56 15.77 -34.92
CA ARG A 489 16.86 16.86 -35.61
C ARG A 489 17.19 16.82 -37.10
N GLY A 490 16.17 16.97 -37.93
CA GLY A 490 16.28 17.05 -39.39
C GLY A 490 16.06 18.45 -39.94
N VAL A 491 16.27 18.58 -41.24
CA VAL A 491 16.08 19.84 -41.98
C VAL A 491 14.70 19.88 -42.64
N ASN A 492 14.26 18.74 -43.17
CA ASN A 492 12.98 18.57 -43.84
C ASN A 492 12.17 17.49 -43.14
N ALA A 493 10.85 17.61 -43.21
CA ALA A 493 9.95 16.64 -42.65
C ALA A 493 8.57 16.73 -43.31
N GLY A 494 7.76 15.72 -43.07
CA GLY A 494 6.35 15.69 -43.44
C GLY A 494 5.57 14.77 -42.51
N GLY A 495 4.25 14.85 -42.60
CA GLY A 495 3.33 14.04 -41.81
C GLY A 495 2.02 13.85 -42.55
N GLY A 496 1.23 12.88 -42.09
CA GLY A 496 -0.09 12.59 -42.59
C GLY A 496 -1.11 13.68 -42.35
N SER A 497 -2.24 13.61 -43.05
CA SER A 497 -3.25 14.67 -43.13
C SER A 497 -4.21 14.77 -41.93
N ASP A 498 -4.12 13.87 -40.94
CA ASP A 498 -5.04 13.82 -39.79
C ASP A 498 -4.59 14.65 -38.57
N LYS A 499 -5.48 14.82 -37.57
CA LYS A 499 -5.25 15.68 -36.39
C LYS A 499 -4.02 15.30 -35.53
N ASN A 500 -3.59 14.04 -35.55
CA ASN A 500 -2.33 13.55 -34.97
C ASN A 500 -1.23 13.33 -36.03
N GLY A 501 -1.51 13.64 -37.30
CA GLY A 501 -0.77 13.17 -38.48
C GLY A 501 0.67 13.66 -38.59
N PHE A 502 1.13 14.60 -37.76
CA PHE A 502 2.53 14.99 -37.72
C PHE A 502 3.37 14.19 -36.73
N ARG A 503 2.78 13.24 -35.98
CA ARG A 503 3.53 12.41 -35.04
C ARG A 503 3.35 10.92 -35.30
N ALA A 504 4.46 10.21 -35.25
CA ALA A 504 4.47 8.75 -35.32
C ALA A 504 5.44 8.19 -34.28
N THR A 505 4.96 7.21 -33.51
CA THR A 505 5.79 6.47 -32.57
C THR A 505 6.03 5.07 -33.11
N GLY A 506 7.25 4.57 -32.92
CA GLY A 506 7.61 3.22 -33.34
C GLY A 506 9.01 2.85 -32.89
N ARG A 507 9.35 1.56 -33.05
CA ARG A 507 10.72 1.08 -32.81
C ARG A 507 11.58 1.30 -34.03
N ILE A 508 12.83 1.67 -33.78
CA ILE A 508 13.81 1.86 -34.85
C ILE A 508 14.16 0.52 -35.47
N VAL A 509 13.92 0.43 -36.78
CA VAL A 509 14.52 -0.57 -37.67
C VAL A 509 15.53 0.16 -38.52
N ARG A 510 16.81 -0.09 -38.25
CA ARG A 510 17.90 0.48 -39.04
C ARG A 510 18.24 -0.48 -40.18
N ALA A 511 18.25 0.02 -41.42
CA ALA A 511 18.61 -0.78 -42.58
C ALA A 511 19.24 0.07 -43.67
N GLU A 512 20.31 -0.45 -44.30
CA GLU A 512 20.91 0.16 -45.49
C GLU A 512 20.25 -0.31 -46.78
N THR A 513 19.68 -1.52 -46.82
CA THR A 513 18.97 -2.05 -48.00
C THR A 513 17.52 -2.46 -47.68
N PRO A 514 16.64 -2.53 -48.70
CA PRO A 514 15.27 -2.99 -48.52
C PRO A 514 15.17 -4.44 -48.01
N GLU A 515 16.07 -5.32 -48.42
CA GLU A 515 16.05 -6.72 -47.94
C GLU A 515 16.38 -6.80 -46.44
N GLU A 516 17.35 -6.00 -45.98
CA GLU A 516 17.71 -5.90 -44.56
C GLU A 516 16.53 -5.38 -43.72
N ALA A 517 15.87 -4.32 -44.20
CA ALA A 517 14.69 -3.77 -43.56
C ALA A 517 13.56 -4.81 -43.43
N LEU A 518 13.25 -5.52 -44.53
CA LEU A 518 12.20 -6.54 -44.54
C LEU A 518 12.48 -7.70 -43.58
N ALA A 519 13.74 -8.12 -43.46
CA ALA A 519 14.15 -9.15 -42.52
C ALA A 519 14.06 -8.70 -41.05
N ALA A 520 14.23 -7.40 -40.79
CA ALA A 520 14.24 -6.82 -39.46
C ALA A 520 12.86 -6.38 -38.93
N PHE A 521 11.88 -6.15 -39.82
CA PHE A 521 10.51 -5.80 -39.40
C PHE A 521 9.85 -6.93 -38.59
N ARG A 522 9.11 -6.55 -37.55
CA ARG A 522 8.29 -7.47 -36.79
C ARG A 522 6.94 -7.65 -37.51
N LYS A 523 6.25 -8.76 -37.25
CA LYS A 523 4.99 -9.12 -37.91
C LYS A 523 3.82 -8.16 -37.64
N ARG A 524 3.92 -7.23 -36.69
CA ARG A 524 2.82 -6.36 -36.24
C ARG A 524 2.80 -4.98 -36.89
N GLY A 525 3.83 -4.60 -37.66
CA GLY A 525 3.93 -3.27 -38.26
C GLY A 525 4.11 -2.16 -37.20
N GLY A 526 4.26 -0.93 -37.67
CA GLY A 526 4.36 0.25 -36.80
C GLY A 526 5.78 0.67 -36.41
N GLU A 527 6.79 0.13 -37.07
CA GLU A 527 8.19 0.52 -36.90
C GLU A 527 8.50 1.86 -37.54
N ILE A 528 9.65 2.43 -37.14
CA ILE A 528 10.27 3.60 -37.76
C ILE A 528 11.51 3.12 -38.50
N LEU A 529 11.50 3.24 -39.83
CA LEU A 529 12.64 2.90 -40.66
C LEU A 529 13.68 4.01 -40.58
N VAL A 530 14.92 3.65 -40.25
CA VAL A 530 16.07 4.56 -40.30
C VAL A 530 17.00 4.06 -41.41
N THR A 531 17.24 4.91 -42.40
CA THR A 531 18.10 4.58 -43.53
C THR A 531 19.00 5.75 -43.92
N ARG A 532 20.11 5.44 -44.60
CA ARG A 532 21.03 6.48 -45.09
C ARG A 532 20.43 7.23 -46.29
N ASN A 533 19.92 6.48 -47.26
CA ASN A 533 19.39 6.98 -48.53
C ASN A 533 18.02 6.35 -48.81
N LEU A 534 17.14 7.10 -49.47
CA LEU A 534 15.83 6.60 -49.88
C LEU A 534 15.71 6.60 -51.40
N ASP A 535 15.58 5.41 -51.99
CA ASP A 535 15.35 5.20 -53.41
C ASP A 535 13.99 4.50 -53.68
N MET A 536 13.68 4.25 -54.96
CA MET A 536 12.42 3.61 -55.37
C MET A 536 12.27 2.16 -54.87
N ALA A 537 13.35 1.48 -54.47
CA ALA A 537 13.28 0.10 -54.00
C ALA A 537 12.68 0.00 -52.59
N PHE A 538 12.71 1.08 -51.80
CA PHE A 538 12.09 1.14 -50.47
C PHE A 538 10.57 1.35 -50.50
N VAL A 539 9.98 1.76 -51.64
CA VAL A 539 8.55 2.10 -51.76
C VAL A 539 7.60 1.03 -51.21
N PRO A 540 7.80 -0.29 -51.46
CA PRO A 540 6.94 -1.33 -50.88
C PRO A 540 6.96 -1.35 -49.35
N LEU A 541 8.08 -1.00 -48.73
CA LEU A 541 8.27 -1.00 -47.28
C LEU A 541 7.66 0.21 -46.61
N LEU A 542 7.62 1.36 -47.30
CA LEU A 542 7.05 2.59 -46.77
C LEU A 542 5.55 2.48 -46.43
N ARG A 543 4.87 1.48 -47.00
CA ARG A 543 3.46 1.15 -46.70
C ARG A 543 3.28 0.41 -45.38
N LEU A 544 4.36 -0.11 -44.79
CA LEU A 544 4.34 -0.97 -43.61
C LEU A 544 4.82 -0.26 -42.34
N VAL A 545 5.44 0.92 -42.48
CA VAL A 545 6.07 1.68 -41.39
C VAL A 545 5.23 2.88 -41.01
N ASN A 546 5.26 3.24 -39.72
CA ASN A 546 4.61 4.45 -39.22
C ASN A 546 5.47 5.68 -39.48
N GLY A 547 6.79 5.50 -39.57
CA GLY A 547 7.67 6.62 -39.83
C GLY A 547 8.99 6.29 -40.50
N LEU A 548 9.65 7.34 -40.97
CA LEU A 548 10.88 7.26 -41.76
C LEU A 548 11.88 8.35 -41.35
N VAL A 549 13.10 7.94 -41.03
CA VAL A 549 14.24 8.84 -40.79
C VAL A 549 15.30 8.62 -41.86
N ILE A 550 15.72 9.69 -42.51
CA ILE A 550 16.70 9.65 -43.61
C ILE A 550 17.90 10.51 -43.25
N GLU A 551 19.10 9.93 -43.30
CA GLU A 551 20.33 10.65 -43.01
C GLU A 551 20.68 11.68 -44.10
N GLN A 552 20.48 11.33 -45.37
CA GLN A 552 20.73 12.19 -46.52
C GLN A 552 19.45 12.89 -47.01
N PRO A 553 19.58 13.88 -47.93
CA PRO A 553 18.43 14.42 -48.65
C PRO A 553 17.68 13.30 -49.40
N THR A 554 16.36 13.35 -49.37
CA THR A 554 15.52 12.40 -50.11
C THR A 554 15.33 12.85 -51.55
N GLU A 555 15.40 11.92 -52.50
CA GLU A 555 15.05 12.15 -53.91
C GLU A 555 13.53 12.10 -54.15
N LEU A 556 12.77 11.51 -53.23
CA LEU A 556 11.31 11.45 -53.31
C LEU A 556 10.69 12.74 -52.77
N SER A 557 9.76 13.33 -53.54
CA SER A 557 9.04 14.51 -53.10
C SER A 557 8.05 14.17 -51.97
N SER A 558 7.69 15.17 -51.17
CA SER A 558 6.68 15.03 -50.11
C SER A 558 5.33 14.52 -50.63
N GLU A 559 4.95 14.91 -51.85
CA GLU A 559 3.72 14.47 -52.52
C GLU A 559 3.77 12.96 -52.82
N ILE A 560 4.91 12.45 -53.29
CA ILE A 560 5.09 11.02 -53.57
C ILE A 560 5.02 10.22 -52.27
N LEU A 561 5.70 10.67 -51.21
CA LEU A 561 5.66 9.98 -49.91
C LEU A 561 4.25 9.92 -49.33
N SER A 562 3.49 11.02 -49.41
CA SER A 562 2.10 11.08 -48.98
C SER A 562 1.17 10.20 -49.82
N LEU A 563 1.42 10.07 -51.13
CA LEU A 563 0.69 9.13 -52.00
C LEU A 563 0.98 7.66 -51.67
N ILE A 564 2.19 7.34 -51.24
CA ILE A 564 2.59 5.97 -50.89
C ILE A 564 1.96 5.53 -49.58
N ASN A 565 2.04 6.38 -48.56
CA ASN A 565 1.46 6.14 -47.25
C ASN A 565 0.96 7.48 -46.66
N PRO A 566 -0.36 7.73 -46.68
CA PRO A 566 -0.95 8.96 -46.19
C PRO A 566 -0.74 9.22 -44.69
N GLU A 567 -0.39 8.20 -43.91
CA GLU A 567 -0.16 8.31 -42.46
C GLU A 567 1.33 8.40 -42.11
N LEU A 568 2.23 8.34 -43.11
CA LEU A 568 3.67 8.32 -42.89
C LEU A 568 4.19 9.65 -42.36
N VAL A 569 4.85 9.60 -41.20
CA VAL A 569 5.63 10.73 -40.69
C VAL A 569 7.10 10.53 -41.02
N TRP A 570 7.74 11.53 -41.61
CA TRP A 570 9.12 11.40 -42.02
C TRP A 570 9.94 12.63 -41.66
N VAL A 571 11.21 12.40 -41.37
CA VAL A 571 12.22 13.44 -41.10
C VAL A 571 13.47 13.10 -41.91
N SER A 572 13.93 14.03 -42.76
CA SER A 572 15.09 13.82 -43.62
C SER A 572 16.19 14.82 -43.38
N GLN A 573 17.38 14.50 -43.89
CA GLN A 573 18.63 15.22 -43.60
C GLN A 573 18.90 15.26 -42.09
N VAL A 574 18.85 14.10 -41.45
CA VAL A 574 19.15 13.94 -40.02
C VAL A 574 20.61 13.47 -39.89
N PRO A 575 21.57 14.37 -39.62
CA PRO A 575 22.99 14.01 -39.67
C PRO A 575 23.33 12.95 -38.63
N GLY A 576 23.98 11.86 -39.04
CA GLY A 576 24.37 10.79 -38.12
C GLY A 576 23.20 9.91 -37.64
N ALA A 577 22.02 9.96 -38.28
CA ALA A 577 20.86 9.15 -37.88
C ALA A 577 21.20 7.67 -37.74
N MET A 578 21.94 7.10 -38.69
CA MET A 578 22.35 5.68 -38.68
C MET A 578 23.27 5.32 -37.50
N LYS A 579 23.93 6.31 -36.89
CA LYS A 579 24.82 6.15 -35.74
C LYS A 579 24.10 6.38 -34.40
N VAL A 580 23.24 7.39 -34.33
CA VAL A 580 22.57 7.82 -33.09
C VAL A 580 21.31 6.99 -32.80
N LEU A 581 20.57 6.59 -33.83
CA LEU A 581 19.33 5.84 -33.69
C LEU A 581 19.61 4.34 -33.69
N GLU A 582 19.70 3.76 -32.49
CA GLU A 582 20.00 2.35 -32.31
C GLU A 582 18.81 1.44 -32.66
N PRO A 583 19.04 0.29 -33.30
CA PRO A 583 17.99 -0.70 -33.57
C PRO A 583 17.25 -1.12 -32.29
N GLY A 584 15.91 -1.14 -32.36
CA GLY A 584 15.05 -1.57 -31.25
C GLY A 584 14.68 -0.47 -30.24
N LEU A 585 15.34 0.69 -30.27
CA LEU A 585 14.97 1.84 -29.46
C LEU A 585 13.60 2.38 -29.90
N THR A 586 12.73 2.67 -28.93
CA THR A 586 11.43 3.31 -29.22
C THR A 586 11.59 4.81 -29.33
N VAL A 587 11.06 5.41 -30.38
CA VAL A 587 11.16 6.85 -30.65
C VAL A 587 9.84 7.42 -31.16
N THR A 588 9.65 8.73 -30.98
CA THR A 588 8.53 9.48 -31.52
C THR A 588 9.04 10.55 -32.48
N LEU A 589 8.59 10.49 -33.73
CA LEU A 589 8.85 11.50 -34.75
C LEU A 589 7.86 12.65 -34.60
N ASP A 590 8.34 13.88 -34.71
CA ASP A 590 7.51 15.07 -34.89
C ASP A 590 7.89 15.75 -36.20
N GLY A 591 7.06 15.50 -37.22
CA GLY A 591 7.25 16.03 -38.56
C GLY A 591 6.97 17.54 -38.67
N LYS A 592 6.33 18.15 -37.67
CA LYS A 592 6.11 19.60 -37.63
C LYS A 592 7.35 20.31 -37.10
N GLU A 593 7.90 19.81 -36.00
CA GLU A 593 9.09 20.36 -35.35
C GLU A 593 10.41 19.81 -35.92
N LYS A 594 10.33 18.82 -36.81
CA LYS A 594 11.45 18.18 -37.52
C LYS A 594 12.43 17.49 -36.58
N ILE A 595 11.90 16.86 -35.53
CA ILE A 595 12.69 16.26 -34.45
C ILE A 595 12.27 14.83 -34.19
N VAL A 596 13.20 14.08 -33.60
CA VAL A 596 13.02 12.71 -33.13
C VAL A 596 13.20 12.73 -31.62
N TYR A 597 12.19 12.28 -30.90
CA TYR A 597 12.20 12.12 -29.45
C TYR A 597 12.52 10.68 -29.06
N GLU A 598 13.25 10.49 -27.97
CA GLU A 598 13.36 9.19 -27.30
C GLU A 598 12.05 8.84 -26.60
N GLY A 599 11.59 7.61 -26.82
CA GLY A 599 10.38 7.06 -26.22
C GLY A 599 9.08 7.52 -26.85
N THR A 600 7.99 7.23 -26.16
CA THR A 600 6.61 7.58 -26.55
C THR A 600 6.21 8.91 -25.95
N VAL A 601 5.79 9.87 -26.78
CA VAL A 601 5.59 11.29 -26.41
C VAL A 601 4.26 11.85 -26.87
#